data_AF-A0A3D5P903-F1
#
_entry.id   AF-A0A3D5P903-F1
#
_cell.length_a   1.000
_cell.length_b   1.000
_cell.length_c   1.000
_cell.angle_alpha   90.00
_cell.angle_beta   90.00
_cell.angle_gamma   90.00
#
_symmetry.space_group_name_H-M   'P 1'
#
loop_
_entity.id
_entity.type
_entity.pdbx_description
1 polymer ?
#
loop_
_entity_poly.entity_id
_entity_poly.type
_entity_poly.pdbx_seq_one_letter_code
_entity_poly.pdbx_strand_id
1 'polypeptide(L)'
;MKALLMLENGSCFEGTGFGCEKDTLCEVVFNSAMCGYTELLTDPSYAGQGVVMTYPLIGNYGICYDDAESSRPWLSAYIVHRVSDVASNFRADTDLNTFLKNNSVPGIENIDTRALTKVLRESGTMKGMIAYGDSVDKEKMIEKIKAYRLKSLVPQVSCREPRVYGDGPVKVSLIDYGVKNNIIRSLVSRGCTVKRFPHSAALEDVMAFDPDGIMLTNGPGDPKECVKEIAELKRIYEHGIPTFAICLGHQLMALAHGFDTYKLKYGHRGINHPVKRMSTGRVYITSQNHGFVVDEKT
;
A
#
# COMPACT_ATOMS: atom_id res chain seq x y z
N MET A 1 2.15 0.34 -26.64
CA MET A 1 1.31 -0.73 -27.25
C MET A 1 -0.16 -0.51 -26.89
N LYS A 2 -1.14 -1.07 -27.62
CA LYS A 2 -2.53 -1.09 -27.13
C LYS A 2 -2.63 -1.92 -25.85
N ALA A 3 -3.50 -1.51 -24.94
CA ALA A 3 -3.75 -2.25 -23.71
C ALA A 3 -5.24 -2.21 -23.33
N LEU A 4 -5.71 -3.28 -22.69
CA LEU A 4 -7.09 -3.44 -22.21
C LEU A 4 -7.09 -3.77 -20.72
N LEU A 5 -7.74 -2.95 -19.92
CA LEU A 5 -8.11 -3.27 -18.55
C LEU A 5 -9.50 -3.90 -18.53
N MET A 6 -9.61 -5.11 -17.99
CA MET A 6 -10.90 -5.77 -17.72
C MET A 6 -11.08 -5.98 -16.22
N LEU A 7 -12.26 -5.67 -15.72
CA LEU A 7 -12.67 -5.90 -14.33
C LEU A 7 -13.48 -7.20 -14.18
N GLU A 8 -13.53 -7.74 -12.97
CA GLU A 8 -14.31 -8.94 -12.60
C GLU A 8 -15.80 -8.83 -12.95
N ASN A 9 -16.36 -7.62 -12.96
CA ASN A 9 -17.75 -7.37 -13.36
C ASN A 9 -17.97 -7.26 -14.89
N GLY A 10 -16.92 -7.49 -15.71
CA GLY A 10 -16.96 -7.43 -17.16
C GLY A 10 -16.72 -6.03 -17.77
N SER A 11 -16.62 -4.98 -16.95
CA SER A 11 -16.29 -3.64 -17.45
C SER A 11 -14.91 -3.63 -18.10
N CYS A 12 -14.80 -2.97 -19.25
CA CYS A 12 -13.60 -2.93 -20.08
C CYS A 12 -13.18 -1.47 -20.34
N PHE A 13 -11.88 -1.19 -20.25
CA PHE A 13 -11.31 0.11 -20.51
C PHE A 13 -10.09 -0.05 -21.43
N GLU A 14 -10.18 0.52 -22.63
CA GLU A 14 -9.09 0.52 -23.60
C GLU A 14 -8.19 1.72 -23.36
N GLY A 15 -6.89 1.51 -23.54
CA GLY A 15 -5.87 2.52 -23.32
C GLY A 15 -4.57 2.19 -24.05
N THR A 16 -3.52 2.91 -23.68
CA THR A 16 -2.17 2.71 -24.20
C THR A 16 -1.27 2.25 -23.07
N GLY A 17 -0.45 1.23 -23.34
CA GLY A 17 0.55 0.74 -22.41
C GLY A 17 1.69 1.73 -22.19
N PHE A 18 2.13 1.83 -20.94
CA PHE A 18 3.38 2.48 -20.53
C PHE A 18 4.03 1.68 -19.39
N GLY A 19 5.24 2.04 -18.97
CA GLY A 19 6.02 1.23 -18.03
C GLY A 19 6.45 -0.10 -18.66
N CYS A 20 6.45 -1.18 -17.88
CA CYS A 20 6.76 -2.52 -18.35
C CYS A 20 5.50 -3.21 -18.90
N GLU A 21 5.34 -3.21 -20.22
CA GLU A 21 4.17 -3.76 -20.92
C GLU A 21 4.06 -5.29 -20.78
N LYS A 22 3.53 -5.75 -19.64
CA LYS A 22 3.33 -7.16 -19.30
C LYS A 22 1.94 -7.36 -18.70
N ASP A 23 1.24 -8.38 -19.20
CA ASP A 23 -0.04 -8.83 -18.65
C ASP A 23 0.03 -9.02 -17.13
N THR A 24 -0.93 -8.45 -16.41
CA THR A 24 -0.92 -8.45 -14.94
C THR A 24 -2.32 -8.60 -14.37
N LEU A 25 -2.41 -9.34 -13.26
CA LEU A 25 -3.63 -9.53 -12.47
C LEU A 25 -3.45 -8.81 -11.14
N CYS A 26 -4.48 -8.11 -10.69
CA CYS A 26 -4.44 -7.35 -9.45
C CYS A 26 -5.83 -7.11 -8.87
N GLU A 27 -5.90 -6.66 -7.62
CA GLU A 27 -7.10 -5.96 -7.12
C GLU A 27 -7.04 -4.50 -7.58
N VAL A 28 -8.06 -4.04 -8.31
CA VAL A 28 -8.11 -2.66 -8.81
C VAL A 28 -8.71 -1.75 -7.75
N VAL A 29 -7.95 -0.71 -7.40
CA VAL A 29 -8.29 0.30 -6.39
C VAL A 29 -8.07 1.69 -6.98
N PHE A 30 -8.67 2.73 -6.39
CA PHE A 30 -8.39 4.11 -6.78
C PHE A 30 -7.82 4.93 -5.63
N ASN A 31 -7.04 5.97 -5.95
CA ASN A 31 -6.50 6.91 -4.98
C ASN A 31 -6.78 8.37 -5.42
N SER A 32 -7.28 9.19 -4.49
CA SER A 32 -7.65 10.59 -4.72
C SER A 32 -6.50 11.60 -4.68
N ALA A 33 -5.27 11.16 -4.39
CA ALA A 33 -4.12 12.04 -4.27
C ALA A 33 -3.79 12.76 -5.58
N MET A 34 -3.55 14.07 -5.47
CA MET A 34 -3.16 14.93 -6.60
C MET A 34 -1.64 15.12 -6.71
N CYS A 35 -0.90 14.69 -5.70
CA CYS A 35 0.55 14.69 -5.61
C CYS A 35 1.02 13.47 -4.79
N GLY A 36 2.33 13.28 -4.67
CA GLY A 36 2.92 12.19 -3.90
C GLY A 36 2.83 10.83 -4.59
N TYR A 37 2.94 10.79 -5.93
CA TYR A 37 2.84 9.52 -6.65
C TYR A 37 4.10 8.67 -6.48
N THR A 38 5.28 9.22 -6.23
CA THR A 38 6.49 8.43 -5.95
C THR A 38 6.34 7.65 -4.64
N GLU A 39 5.87 8.35 -3.60
CA GLU A 39 5.55 7.82 -2.28
C GLU A 39 4.47 6.74 -2.39
N LEU A 40 3.44 6.96 -3.21
CA LEU A 40 2.38 5.99 -3.48
C LEU A 40 2.93 4.75 -4.18
N LEU A 41 3.70 4.92 -5.26
CA LEU A 41 4.26 3.81 -6.04
C LEU A 41 5.07 2.88 -5.12
N THR A 42 5.81 3.47 -4.17
CA THR A 42 6.74 2.81 -3.25
C THR A 42 6.14 2.45 -1.89
N ASP A 43 4.84 2.65 -1.67
CA ASP A 43 4.14 2.22 -0.45
C ASP A 43 3.84 0.70 -0.49
N PRO A 44 4.42 -0.11 0.43
CA PRO A 44 4.20 -1.55 0.45
C PRO A 44 2.74 -1.99 0.65
N SER A 45 1.89 -1.11 1.18
CA SER A 45 0.46 -1.39 1.35
C SER A 45 -0.29 -1.58 0.01
N TYR A 46 0.30 -1.19 -1.12
CA TYR A 46 -0.26 -1.45 -2.46
C TYR A 46 0.17 -2.78 -3.09
N ALA A 47 0.92 -3.64 -2.39
CA ALA A 47 1.28 -4.95 -2.91
C ALA A 47 0.05 -5.70 -3.44
N GLY A 48 0.14 -6.28 -4.64
CA GLY A 48 -0.98 -7.00 -5.27
C GLY A 48 -2.11 -6.13 -5.84
N GLN A 49 -2.03 -4.80 -5.73
CA GLN A 49 -3.06 -3.86 -6.18
C GLN A 49 -2.67 -3.13 -7.46
N GLY A 50 -3.64 -2.90 -8.34
CA GLY A 50 -3.55 -1.98 -9.46
C GLY A 50 -4.18 -0.65 -9.07
N VAL A 51 -3.42 0.43 -9.12
CA VAL A 51 -3.86 1.73 -8.59
C VAL A 51 -4.28 2.66 -9.71
N VAL A 52 -5.54 3.08 -9.66
CA VAL A 52 -6.16 4.11 -10.49
C VAL A 52 -5.95 5.48 -9.86
N MET A 53 -5.26 6.38 -10.55
CA MET A 53 -5.15 7.77 -10.11
C MET A 53 -6.35 8.57 -10.59
N THR A 54 -7.01 9.29 -9.66
CA THR A 54 -8.10 10.20 -10.04
C THR A 54 -7.60 11.53 -10.57
N TYR A 55 -6.39 11.95 -10.17
CA TYR A 55 -5.77 13.15 -10.75
C TYR A 55 -5.30 12.84 -12.18
N PRO A 56 -5.70 13.64 -13.18
CA PRO A 56 -5.64 13.21 -14.57
C PRO A 56 -4.22 13.19 -15.16
N LEU A 57 -3.32 14.05 -14.68
CA LEU A 57 -1.96 14.18 -15.21
C LEU A 57 -0.95 13.65 -14.19
N ILE A 58 -0.23 12.60 -14.54
CA ILE A 58 0.72 11.92 -13.65
C ILE A 58 2.11 11.89 -14.28
N GLY A 59 3.17 12.05 -13.48
CA GLY A 59 4.56 12.09 -13.96
C GLY A 59 5.11 13.50 -14.24
N ASN A 60 4.32 14.54 -13.99
CA ASN A 60 4.68 15.95 -14.27
C ASN A 60 5.93 16.45 -13.53
N TYR A 61 6.24 15.92 -12.35
CA TYR A 61 7.47 16.26 -11.61
C TYR A 61 8.53 15.14 -11.63
N GLY A 62 8.39 14.15 -12.53
CA GLY A 62 9.29 13.00 -12.58
C GLY A 62 9.26 12.17 -11.29
N ILE A 63 10.32 11.40 -11.07
CA ILE A 63 10.55 10.61 -9.86
C ILE A 63 11.77 11.19 -9.14
N CYS A 64 11.64 11.40 -7.83
CA CYS A 64 12.74 11.71 -6.94
C CYS A 64 12.94 10.52 -6.00
N TYR A 65 14.11 9.88 -6.02
CA TYR A 65 14.36 8.69 -5.20
C TYR A 65 14.34 8.99 -3.70
N ASP A 66 14.60 10.23 -3.29
CA ASP A 66 14.48 10.66 -1.89
C ASP A 66 13.03 10.65 -1.38
N ASP A 67 12.05 10.74 -2.28
CA ASP A 67 10.62 10.65 -1.95
C ASP A 67 10.16 9.18 -1.84
N ALA A 68 11.04 8.20 -2.02
CA ALA A 68 10.67 6.79 -1.93
C ALA A 68 10.37 6.36 -0.48
N GLU A 69 9.21 5.73 -0.30
CA GLU A 69 8.75 5.19 0.98
C GLU A 69 9.22 3.76 1.23
N SER A 70 9.86 3.13 0.25
CA SER A 70 10.53 1.83 0.42
C SER A 70 11.56 1.59 -0.69
N SER A 71 12.15 0.39 -0.76
CA SER A 71 13.22 0.07 -1.70
C SER A 71 12.81 -0.03 -3.18
N ARG A 72 11.51 -0.18 -3.47
CA ARG A 72 10.99 -0.37 -4.84
C ARG A 72 9.51 -0.04 -4.90
N PRO A 73 8.91 0.13 -6.09
CA PRO A 73 7.46 0.15 -6.20
C PRO A 73 6.85 -1.22 -5.87
N TRP A 74 5.67 -1.21 -5.21
CA TRP A 74 5.01 -2.43 -4.73
C TRP A 74 3.70 -2.76 -5.43
N LEU A 75 3.03 -1.76 -6.00
CA LEU A 75 1.81 -1.99 -6.79
C LEU A 75 2.07 -2.86 -8.02
N SER A 76 1.04 -3.61 -8.40
CA SER A 76 1.08 -4.55 -9.52
C SER A 76 0.73 -3.91 -10.86
N ALA A 77 0.10 -2.74 -10.86
CA ALA A 77 -0.25 -1.99 -12.07
C ALA A 77 -0.55 -0.52 -11.78
N TYR A 78 -0.15 0.38 -12.69
CA TYR A 78 -0.45 1.81 -12.58
C TYR A 78 -1.40 2.30 -13.66
N ILE A 79 -2.56 2.82 -13.27
CA ILE A 79 -3.67 3.14 -14.16
C ILE A 79 -3.93 4.64 -14.09
N VAL A 80 -3.73 5.36 -15.19
CA VAL A 80 -3.81 6.82 -15.22
C VAL A 80 -4.63 7.31 -16.39
N HIS A 81 -5.06 8.57 -16.35
CA HIS A 81 -5.70 9.20 -17.50
C HIS A 81 -4.64 9.61 -18.53
N ARG A 82 -3.59 10.29 -18.09
CA ARG A 82 -2.47 10.69 -18.96
C ARG A 82 -1.15 10.73 -18.21
N VAL A 83 -0.10 10.19 -18.83
CA VAL A 83 1.28 10.38 -18.40
C VAL A 83 1.80 11.70 -18.99
N SER A 84 2.54 12.45 -18.18
CA SER A 84 3.19 13.67 -18.65
C SER A 84 4.35 13.34 -19.59
N ASP A 85 4.38 14.01 -20.74
CA ASP A 85 5.45 13.85 -21.75
C ASP A 85 6.81 14.35 -21.26
N VAL A 86 6.82 15.27 -20.28
CA VAL A 86 8.02 15.89 -19.71
C VAL A 86 7.95 15.91 -18.19
N ALA A 87 8.98 15.37 -17.54
CA ALA A 87 9.21 15.58 -16.12
C ALA A 87 9.88 16.94 -15.89
N SER A 88 9.23 17.84 -15.14
CA SER A 88 9.72 19.20 -14.91
C SER A 88 9.75 19.55 -13.43
N ASN A 89 10.79 19.09 -12.74
CA ASN A 89 11.08 19.47 -11.36
C ASN A 89 12.60 19.40 -11.12
N PHE A 90 13.16 20.32 -10.35
CA PHE A 90 14.59 20.35 -10.06
C PHE A 90 15.09 19.13 -9.27
N ARG A 91 14.18 18.42 -8.59
CA ARG A 91 14.46 17.18 -7.83
C ARG A 91 14.28 15.91 -8.66
N ALA A 92 13.87 16.01 -9.92
CA ALA A 92 13.60 14.84 -10.74
C ALA A 92 14.90 14.12 -11.10
N ASP A 93 15.05 12.87 -10.65
CA ASP A 93 16.17 12.00 -10.99
C ASP A 93 15.91 11.27 -12.33
N THR A 94 14.65 10.91 -12.58
CA THR A 94 14.22 10.22 -13.82
C THR A 94 12.74 10.49 -14.12
N ASP A 95 12.29 10.15 -15.33
CA ASP A 95 10.87 10.21 -15.68
C ASP A 95 10.09 8.98 -15.18
N LEU A 96 8.77 9.12 -15.08
CA LEU A 96 7.88 8.06 -14.57
C LEU A 96 7.94 6.79 -15.42
N ASN A 97 7.95 6.91 -16.75
CA ASN A 97 7.91 5.75 -17.65
C ASN A 97 9.19 4.92 -17.50
N THR A 98 10.34 5.58 -17.48
CA THR A 98 11.64 4.95 -17.23
C THR A 98 11.70 4.27 -15.87
N PHE A 99 11.23 4.94 -14.81
CA PHE A 99 11.17 4.34 -13.47
C PHE A 99 10.32 3.06 -13.43
N LEU A 100 9.14 3.06 -14.04
CA LEU A 100 8.27 1.89 -14.06
C LEU A 100 8.84 0.75 -14.91
N LYS A 101 9.47 1.06 -16.07
CA LYS A 101 10.19 0.07 -16.89
C LYS A 101 11.30 -0.62 -16.10
N ASN A 102 12.15 0.18 -15.45
CA ASN A 102 13.29 -0.32 -14.66
C ASN A 102 12.84 -1.21 -13.49
N ASN A 103 11.64 -0.98 -12.95
CA ASN A 103 11.07 -1.77 -11.86
C ASN A 103 10.08 -2.83 -12.31
N SER A 104 9.96 -3.09 -13.62
CA SER A 104 9.03 -4.08 -14.18
C SER A 104 7.56 -3.86 -13.78
N VAL A 105 7.14 -2.60 -13.62
CA VAL A 105 5.76 -2.24 -13.27
C VAL A 105 4.96 -1.89 -14.52
N PRO A 106 3.88 -2.62 -14.82
CA PRO A 106 3.00 -2.33 -15.95
C PRO A 106 2.13 -1.10 -15.68
N GLY A 107 1.86 -0.33 -16.74
CA GLY A 107 0.98 0.82 -16.69
C GLY A 107 0.07 0.93 -17.91
N ILE A 108 -1.11 1.53 -17.71
CA ILE A 108 -2.06 1.85 -18.77
C ILE A 108 -2.55 3.31 -18.62
N GLU A 109 -2.45 4.07 -19.70
CA GLU A 109 -2.90 5.45 -19.80
C GLU A 109 -3.98 5.61 -20.88
N ASN A 110 -4.50 6.83 -21.05
CA ASN A 110 -5.62 7.15 -21.93
C ASN A 110 -6.93 6.44 -21.54
N ILE A 111 -7.09 6.11 -20.26
CA ILE A 111 -8.33 5.58 -19.69
C ILE A 111 -9.17 6.73 -19.11
N ASP A 112 -10.50 6.64 -19.22
CA ASP A 112 -11.40 7.44 -18.41
C ASP A 112 -11.36 6.97 -16.94
N THR A 113 -10.35 7.46 -16.20
CA THR A 113 -10.17 7.10 -14.79
C THR A 113 -11.32 7.59 -13.91
N ARG A 114 -12.10 8.58 -14.35
CA ARG A 114 -13.31 9.04 -13.65
C ARG A 114 -14.42 8.01 -13.78
N ALA A 115 -14.69 7.49 -14.97
CA ALA A 115 -15.67 6.42 -15.18
C ALA A 115 -15.26 5.16 -14.40
N LEU A 116 -13.99 4.75 -14.49
CA LEU A 116 -13.44 3.63 -13.73
C LEU A 116 -13.61 3.81 -12.21
N THR A 117 -13.29 5.00 -11.69
CA THR A 117 -13.48 5.32 -10.26
C THR A 117 -14.94 5.22 -9.84
N LYS A 118 -15.89 5.65 -10.69
CA LYS A 118 -17.33 5.50 -10.40
C LYS A 118 -17.73 4.02 -10.30
N VAL A 119 -17.27 3.19 -11.23
CA VAL A 119 -17.51 1.74 -11.21
C VAL A 119 -17.00 1.12 -9.91
N LEU A 120 -15.77 1.43 -9.51
CA LEU A 120 -15.18 0.91 -8.26
C LEU A 120 -15.90 1.42 -7.00
N ARG A 121 -16.40 2.66 -7.00
CA ARG A 121 -17.18 3.20 -5.88
C ARG A 121 -18.55 2.53 -5.76
N GLU A 122 -19.20 2.24 -6.90
CA GLU A 122 -20.55 1.69 -6.97
C GLU A 122 -20.58 0.17 -6.78
N SER A 123 -19.60 -0.55 -7.31
CA SER A 123 -19.51 -2.02 -7.23
C SER A 123 -18.53 -2.51 -6.16
N GLY A 124 -17.64 -1.65 -5.66
CA GLY A 124 -16.54 -2.02 -4.77
C GLY A 124 -15.23 -2.29 -5.51
N THR A 125 -14.12 -2.45 -4.77
CA THR A 125 -12.86 -2.91 -5.35
C THR A 125 -12.98 -4.37 -5.76
N MET A 126 -12.37 -4.73 -6.88
CA MET A 126 -12.53 -6.05 -7.48
C MET A 126 -11.26 -6.46 -8.22
N LYS A 127 -11.20 -7.72 -8.62
CA LYS A 127 -10.08 -8.21 -9.43
C LYS A 127 -10.14 -7.58 -10.82
N GLY A 128 -8.99 -7.36 -11.41
CA GLY A 128 -8.87 -6.95 -12.79
C GLY A 128 -7.61 -7.48 -13.42
N MET A 129 -7.60 -7.47 -14.75
CA MET A 129 -6.44 -7.83 -15.56
C MET A 129 -6.16 -6.72 -16.56
N ILE A 130 -4.90 -6.32 -16.67
CA ILE A 130 -4.42 -5.53 -17.81
C ILE A 130 -3.76 -6.52 -18.78
N ALA A 131 -4.17 -6.49 -20.04
CA ALA A 131 -3.57 -7.25 -21.11
C ALA A 131 -3.07 -6.33 -22.23
N TYR A 132 -1.91 -6.64 -22.79
CA TYR A 132 -1.24 -5.84 -23.81
C TYR A 132 -1.28 -6.54 -25.18
N GLY A 133 -1.47 -5.77 -26.25
CA GLY A 133 -1.44 -6.27 -27.62
C GLY A 133 -2.61 -5.77 -28.48
N ASP A 134 -2.51 -6.00 -29.79
CA ASP A 134 -3.51 -5.53 -30.76
C ASP A 134 -4.80 -6.38 -30.77
N SER A 135 -4.72 -7.63 -30.31
CA SER A 135 -5.85 -8.57 -30.23
C SER A 135 -5.84 -9.30 -28.89
N VAL A 136 -6.52 -8.74 -27.90
CA VAL A 136 -6.64 -9.32 -26.56
C VAL A 136 -7.83 -10.28 -26.50
N ASP A 137 -7.58 -11.50 -26.01
CA ASP A 137 -8.60 -12.53 -25.81
C ASP A 137 -9.37 -12.28 -24.50
N LYS A 138 -10.56 -11.70 -24.63
CA LYS A 138 -11.44 -11.34 -23.50
C LYS A 138 -11.93 -12.57 -22.72
N GLU A 139 -12.15 -13.71 -23.37
CA GLU A 139 -12.64 -14.93 -22.72
C GLU A 139 -11.56 -15.49 -21.78
N LYS A 140 -10.31 -15.56 -22.26
CA LYS A 140 -9.16 -15.95 -21.43
C LYS A 140 -8.91 -14.98 -20.27
N MET A 141 -9.15 -13.68 -20.46
CA MET A 141 -9.05 -12.72 -19.36
C MET A 141 -10.05 -13.02 -18.25
N ILE A 142 -11.31 -13.31 -18.61
CA ILE A 142 -12.36 -13.67 -17.64
C ILE A 142 -11.96 -14.92 -16.83
N GLU A 143 -11.45 -15.95 -17.50
CA GLU A 143 -10.97 -17.18 -16.84
C GLU A 143 -9.85 -16.87 -15.84
N LYS A 144 -8.84 -16.10 -16.27
CA LYS A 144 -7.71 -15.69 -15.42
C LYS A 144 -8.16 -14.86 -14.23
N ILE A 145 -9.08 -13.90 -14.41
CA ILE A 145 -9.63 -13.06 -13.34
C ILE A 145 -10.40 -13.93 -12.32
N LYS A 146 -11.23 -14.86 -12.79
CA LYS A 146 -11.99 -15.78 -11.92
C LYS A 146 -11.08 -16.71 -11.13
N ALA A 147 -10.00 -17.22 -11.75
CA ALA A 147 -9.03 -18.10 -11.11
C ALA A 147 -8.10 -17.36 -10.14
N TYR A 148 -7.91 -16.05 -10.30
CA TYR A 148 -6.97 -15.27 -9.51
C TYR A 148 -7.32 -15.26 -8.02
N ARG A 149 -6.32 -15.53 -7.19
CA ARG A 149 -6.37 -15.44 -5.73
C ARG A 149 -5.12 -14.67 -5.28
N LEU A 150 -5.31 -13.60 -4.52
CA LEU A 150 -4.19 -12.96 -3.84
C LEU A 150 -3.64 -13.90 -2.78
N LYS A 151 -2.32 -14.06 -2.76
CA LYS A 151 -1.61 -14.76 -1.67
C LYS A 151 -1.32 -13.76 -0.56
N SER A 152 -1.02 -14.26 0.64
CA SER A 152 -0.54 -13.44 1.75
C SER A 152 0.64 -12.55 1.33
N LEU A 153 0.50 -11.26 1.57
CA LEU A 153 1.39 -10.21 1.05
C LEU A 153 2.43 -9.76 2.07
N VAL A 154 2.12 -9.81 3.37
CA VAL A 154 3.04 -9.39 4.45
C VAL A 154 4.41 -10.10 4.38
N PRO A 155 4.50 -11.43 4.17
CA PRO A 155 5.81 -12.10 4.05
C PRO A 155 6.62 -11.72 2.79
N GLN A 156 5.98 -11.08 1.81
CA GLN A 156 6.61 -10.64 0.56
C GLN A 156 7.20 -9.23 0.71
N VAL A 157 6.60 -8.39 1.56
CA VAL A 157 7.00 -6.99 1.75
C VAL A 157 7.90 -6.76 2.96
N SER A 158 7.83 -7.65 3.95
CA SER A 158 8.61 -7.54 5.18
C SER A 158 10.11 -7.71 4.95
N CYS A 159 10.92 -7.07 5.79
CA CYS A 159 12.36 -7.27 5.78
C CYS A 159 12.76 -8.72 6.11
N ARG A 160 13.90 -9.16 5.55
CA ARG A 160 14.47 -10.48 5.82
C ARG A 160 15.33 -10.51 7.08
N GLU A 161 16.07 -9.43 7.32
CA GLU A 161 17.00 -9.33 8.44
C GLU A 161 16.73 -8.06 9.25
N PRO A 162 16.93 -8.12 10.59
CA PRO A 162 16.81 -6.95 11.43
C PRO A 162 17.81 -5.85 11.06
N ARG A 163 17.43 -4.59 11.26
CA ARG A 163 18.32 -3.44 11.03
C ARG A 163 18.05 -2.33 12.03
N VAL A 164 19.12 -1.70 12.52
CA VAL A 164 19.06 -0.57 13.46
C VAL A 164 19.18 0.76 12.70
N TYR A 165 18.43 1.76 13.16
CA TYR A 165 18.41 3.12 12.64
C TYR A 165 18.41 4.14 13.80
N GLY A 166 19.13 5.24 13.63
CA GLY A 166 19.30 6.24 14.68
C GLY A 166 20.18 5.76 15.83
N ASP A 167 20.42 6.67 16.77
CA ASP A 167 21.32 6.53 17.92
C ASP A 167 20.80 7.26 19.17
N GLY A 168 19.50 7.57 19.19
CA GLY A 168 18.86 8.26 20.30
C GLY A 168 18.61 7.38 21.53
N PRO A 169 18.34 7.98 22.69
CA PRO A 169 18.27 7.27 23.97
C PRO A 169 17.04 6.36 24.12
N VAL A 170 15.97 6.59 23.37
CA VAL A 170 14.74 5.78 23.46
C VAL A 170 14.78 4.65 22.44
N LYS A 171 14.71 3.39 22.86
CA LYS A 171 14.74 2.22 21.99
C LYS A 171 13.33 1.82 21.55
N VAL A 172 13.13 1.65 20.25
CA VAL A 172 11.87 1.17 19.68
C VAL A 172 12.11 -0.08 18.85
N SER A 173 11.44 -1.18 19.23
CA SER A 173 11.35 -2.36 18.38
C SER A 173 10.20 -2.16 17.39
N LEU A 174 10.50 -2.19 16.09
CA LEU A 174 9.54 -1.96 15.01
C LEU A 174 9.31 -3.26 14.23
N ILE A 175 8.08 -3.76 14.21
CA ILE A 175 7.72 -4.98 13.48
C ILE A 175 7.28 -4.62 12.06
N ASP A 176 8.04 -5.09 11.06
CA ASP A 176 7.89 -4.73 9.66
C ASP A 176 6.81 -5.58 8.97
N TYR A 177 5.59 -5.07 8.87
CA TYR A 177 4.53 -5.67 8.06
C TYR A 177 4.46 -5.15 6.61
N GLY A 178 5.47 -4.38 6.18
CA GLY A 178 5.43 -3.56 4.96
C GLY A 178 5.68 -2.09 5.28
N VAL A 179 6.72 -1.81 6.07
CA VAL A 179 7.01 -0.50 6.62
C VAL A 179 7.26 0.55 5.53
N LYS A 180 6.66 1.71 5.73
CA LYS A 180 7.05 2.94 5.04
C LYS A 180 8.24 3.60 5.75
N ASN A 181 9.28 3.96 5.00
CA ASN A 181 10.50 4.59 5.50
C ASN A 181 10.20 5.84 6.36
N ASN A 182 9.14 6.60 6.05
CA ASN A 182 8.81 7.78 6.84
C ASN A 182 8.40 7.47 8.29
N ILE A 183 7.92 6.27 8.59
CA ILE A 183 7.64 5.83 9.97
C ILE A 183 8.97 5.79 10.75
N ILE A 184 10.00 5.15 10.18
CA ILE A 184 11.33 5.06 10.78
C ILE A 184 11.94 6.45 10.93
N ARG A 185 11.92 7.28 9.86
CA ARG A 185 12.43 8.67 9.91
C ARG A 185 11.71 9.51 10.98
N SER A 186 10.40 9.34 11.13
CA SER A 186 9.61 10.05 12.14
C SER A 186 9.98 9.64 13.57
N LEU A 187 10.27 8.37 13.82
CA LEU A 187 10.73 7.92 15.14
C LEU A 187 12.16 8.41 15.42
N VAL A 188 13.09 8.25 14.47
CA VAL A 188 14.48 8.69 14.62
C VAL A 188 14.56 10.20 14.87
N SER A 189 13.79 11.02 14.13
CA SER A 189 13.74 12.47 14.36
C SER A 189 13.18 12.89 15.73
N ARG A 190 12.52 11.97 16.45
CA ARG A 190 12.05 12.16 17.82
C ARG A 190 13.02 11.63 18.88
N GLY A 191 14.24 11.27 18.47
CA GLY A 191 15.29 10.79 19.37
C GLY A 191 15.19 9.30 19.68
N CYS A 192 14.58 8.49 18.82
CA CYS A 192 14.53 7.04 18.99
C CYS A 192 15.68 6.33 18.26
N THR A 193 16.25 5.30 18.89
CA THR A 193 16.96 4.21 18.21
C THR A 193 15.93 3.15 17.82
N VAL A 194 15.75 2.93 16.52
CA VAL A 194 14.74 2.00 15.99
C VAL A 194 15.41 0.74 15.49
N LYS A 195 15.05 -0.42 16.05
CA LYS A 195 15.42 -1.72 15.47
C LYS A 195 14.22 -2.30 14.74
N ARG A 196 14.32 -2.38 13.41
CA ARG A 196 13.33 -3.03 12.56
C ARG A 196 13.52 -4.54 12.62
N PHE A 197 12.44 -5.28 12.78
CA PHE A 197 12.38 -6.74 12.79
C PHE A 197 11.45 -7.27 11.69
N PRO A 198 11.71 -8.49 11.17
CA PRO A 198 10.77 -9.16 10.27
C PRO A 198 9.37 -9.32 10.89
N HIS A 199 8.35 -9.43 10.05
CA HIS A 199 6.95 -9.61 10.46
C HIS A 199 6.75 -10.81 11.39
N SER A 200 7.59 -11.85 11.22
CA SER A 200 7.53 -13.12 11.93
C SER A 200 8.45 -13.19 13.14
N ALA A 201 9.03 -12.07 13.59
CA ALA A 201 9.92 -12.06 14.74
C ALA A 201 9.17 -12.51 16.01
N ALA A 202 9.81 -13.38 16.79
CA ALA A 202 9.28 -13.84 18.06
C ALA A 202 9.39 -12.73 19.11
N LEU A 203 8.48 -12.73 20.10
CA LEU A 203 8.53 -11.81 21.23
C LEU A 203 9.92 -11.76 21.88
N GLU A 204 10.58 -12.92 22.05
CA GLU A 204 11.90 -13.03 22.66
C GLU A 204 12.94 -12.18 21.94
N ASP A 205 12.98 -12.23 20.60
CA ASP A 205 13.93 -11.47 19.79
C ASP A 205 13.65 -9.96 19.85
N VAL A 206 12.35 -9.62 19.85
CA VAL A 206 11.86 -8.24 19.95
C VAL A 206 12.25 -7.63 21.30
N MET A 207 12.11 -8.40 22.39
CA MET A 207 12.42 -7.97 23.75
C MET A 207 13.92 -8.05 24.08
N ALA A 208 14.69 -8.90 23.41
CA ALA A 208 16.15 -8.96 23.58
C ALA A 208 16.85 -7.65 23.16
N PHE A 209 16.17 -6.77 22.41
CA PHE A 209 16.66 -5.42 22.14
C PHE A 209 16.50 -4.45 23.33
N ASP A 210 15.81 -4.86 24.39
CA ASP A 210 15.47 -4.04 25.54
C ASP A 210 14.75 -2.74 25.11
N PRO A 211 13.61 -2.83 24.40
CA PRO A 211 12.90 -1.67 23.89
C PRO A 211 12.12 -0.92 24.98
N ASP A 212 12.04 0.40 24.87
CA ASP A 212 11.13 1.25 25.65
C ASP A 212 9.71 1.26 25.07
N GLY A 213 9.56 0.87 23.80
CA GLY A 213 8.27 0.75 23.14
C GLY A 213 8.30 -0.09 21.86
N ILE A 214 7.12 -0.52 21.42
CA ILE A 214 6.93 -1.29 20.20
C ILE A 214 6.13 -0.50 19.17
N MET A 215 6.56 -0.57 17.91
CA MET A 215 5.88 0.05 16.77
C MET A 215 5.39 -1.03 15.80
N LEU A 216 4.07 -1.08 15.57
CA LEU A 216 3.42 -1.96 14.60
C LEU A 216 3.12 -1.17 13.32
N THR A 217 3.74 -1.56 12.21
CA THR A 217 3.70 -0.75 10.99
C THR A 217 2.43 -0.93 10.17
N ASN A 218 2.30 -0.10 9.13
CA ASN A 218 1.42 -0.39 8.01
C ASN A 218 1.85 -1.67 7.29
N GLY A 219 0.99 -2.12 6.37
CA GLY A 219 1.24 -3.24 5.48
C GLY A 219 0.06 -3.50 4.54
N PRO A 220 0.20 -4.47 3.63
CA PRO A 220 -0.84 -4.87 2.67
C PRO A 220 -1.72 -6.02 3.18
N GLY A 221 -2.81 -6.28 2.46
CA GLY A 221 -3.61 -7.49 2.62
C GLY A 221 -4.70 -7.43 3.70
N ASP A 222 -5.33 -8.58 3.93
CA ASP A 222 -6.34 -8.77 4.97
C ASP A 222 -5.63 -9.04 6.31
N PRO A 223 -5.90 -8.26 7.38
CA PRO A 223 -5.30 -8.50 8.69
C PRO A 223 -5.61 -9.89 9.25
N LYS A 224 -6.74 -10.52 8.89
CA LYS A 224 -7.11 -11.87 9.33
C LYS A 224 -6.20 -12.98 8.79
N GLU A 225 -5.47 -12.73 7.70
CA GLU A 225 -4.48 -13.68 7.18
C GLU A 225 -3.19 -13.73 8.01
N CYS A 226 -2.96 -12.75 8.88
CA CYS A 226 -1.76 -12.63 9.71
C CYS A 226 -1.90 -13.42 11.03
N VAL A 227 -2.28 -14.70 10.93
CA VAL A 227 -2.65 -15.54 12.09
C VAL A 227 -1.50 -15.67 13.10
N LYS A 228 -0.26 -15.84 12.62
CA LYS A 228 0.91 -16.00 13.48
C LYS A 228 1.28 -14.69 14.17
N GLU A 229 1.21 -13.59 13.43
CA GLU A 229 1.47 -12.25 13.91
C GLU A 229 0.47 -11.86 15.00
N ILE A 230 -0.82 -12.16 14.81
CA ILE A 230 -1.87 -11.92 15.83
C ILE A 230 -1.57 -12.70 17.11
N ALA A 231 -1.12 -13.96 17.00
CA ALA A 231 -0.78 -14.78 18.15
C ALA A 231 0.42 -14.20 18.94
N GLU A 232 1.46 -13.74 18.25
CA GLU A 232 2.61 -13.08 18.89
C GLU A 232 2.25 -11.72 19.51
N LEU A 233 1.37 -10.95 18.86
CA LEU A 233 0.92 -9.66 19.39
C LEU A 233 0.14 -9.76 20.70
N LYS A 234 -0.60 -10.86 20.92
CA LYS A 234 -1.21 -11.15 22.22
C LYS A 234 -0.16 -11.22 23.32
N ARG A 235 0.95 -11.94 23.06
CA ARG A 235 2.07 -12.09 24.00
C ARG A 235 2.78 -10.75 24.26
N ILE A 236 2.98 -9.95 23.21
CA ILE A 236 3.53 -8.58 23.32
C ILE A 236 2.69 -7.73 24.26
N TYR A 237 1.36 -7.78 24.11
CA TYR A 237 0.47 -6.98 24.93
C TYR A 237 0.43 -7.45 26.39
N GLU A 238 0.40 -8.77 26.63
CA GLU A 238 0.46 -9.36 27.96
C GLU A 238 1.73 -8.95 28.72
N HIS A 239 2.82 -8.65 28.01
CA HIS A 239 4.06 -8.13 28.59
C HIS A 239 3.92 -6.68 29.12
N GLY A 240 2.98 -5.88 28.61
CA GLY A 240 2.68 -4.54 29.10
C GLY A 240 3.59 -3.41 28.59
N ILE A 241 4.38 -3.66 27.55
CA ILE A 241 5.23 -2.62 26.94
C ILE A 241 4.41 -1.62 26.10
N PRO A 242 4.69 -0.30 26.16
CA PRO A 242 4.00 0.69 25.34
C PRO A 242 4.03 0.33 23.86
N THR A 243 2.85 0.16 23.25
CA THR A 243 2.73 -0.27 21.86
C THR A 243 1.96 0.78 21.06
N PHE A 244 2.53 1.21 19.94
CA PHE A 244 1.90 2.14 18.99
C PHE A 244 1.73 1.44 17.64
N ALA A 245 0.58 1.65 17.00
CA ALA A 245 0.17 0.87 15.84
C ALA A 245 -0.44 1.74 14.75
N ILE A 246 -0.04 1.50 13.49
CA ILE A 246 -0.50 2.28 12.32
C ILE A 246 -1.09 1.33 11.26
N CYS A 247 -2.26 1.68 10.72
CA CYS A 247 -2.91 0.98 9.61
C CYS A 247 -3.08 -0.53 9.86
N LEU A 248 -2.30 -1.39 9.21
CA LEU A 248 -2.35 -2.84 9.43
C LEU A 248 -2.04 -3.18 10.88
N GLY A 249 -1.00 -2.58 11.47
CA GLY A 249 -0.68 -2.76 12.89
C GLY A 249 -1.85 -2.43 13.81
N HIS A 250 -2.64 -1.38 13.51
CA HIS A 250 -3.83 -1.04 14.28
C HIS A 250 -4.90 -2.14 14.22
N GLN A 251 -5.11 -2.72 13.03
CA GLN A 251 -6.06 -3.81 12.83
C GLN A 251 -5.60 -5.11 13.51
N LEU A 252 -4.30 -5.45 13.40
CA LEU A 252 -3.72 -6.61 14.07
C LEU A 252 -3.80 -6.49 15.60
N MET A 253 -3.56 -5.28 16.12
CA MET A 253 -3.73 -4.98 17.55
C MET A 253 -5.18 -5.21 18.00
N ALA A 254 -6.17 -4.78 17.21
CA ALA A 254 -7.58 -5.02 17.52
C ALA A 254 -7.92 -6.53 17.49
N LEU A 255 -7.50 -7.27 16.46
CA LEU A 255 -7.70 -8.71 16.36
C LEU A 255 -7.04 -9.48 17.51
N ALA A 256 -5.85 -9.06 17.96
CA ALA A 256 -5.18 -9.64 19.12
C ALA A 256 -6.02 -9.47 20.41
N HIS A 257 -6.84 -8.43 20.50
CA HIS A 257 -7.75 -8.18 21.63
C HIS A 257 -9.15 -8.79 21.46
N GLY A 258 -9.37 -9.59 20.42
CA GLY A 258 -10.65 -10.26 20.18
C GLY A 258 -11.71 -9.42 19.47
N PHE A 259 -11.38 -8.20 19.05
CA PHE A 259 -12.22 -7.44 18.12
C PHE A 259 -12.21 -8.10 16.75
N ASP A 260 -13.17 -7.73 15.89
CA ASP A 260 -13.20 -8.21 14.51
C ASP A 260 -12.81 -7.11 13.48
N THR A 261 -12.53 -7.53 12.26
CA THR A 261 -12.28 -6.64 11.12
C THR A 261 -13.11 -7.04 9.91
N TYR A 262 -13.54 -6.06 9.12
CA TYR A 262 -14.25 -6.31 7.86
C TYR A 262 -13.67 -5.50 6.70
N LYS A 263 -13.90 -6.01 5.47
CA LYS A 263 -13.48 -5.35 4.24
C LYS A 263 -14.45 -4.21 3.89
N LEU A 264 -13.93 -3.02 3.68
CA LEU A 264 -14.69 -1.90 3.14
C LEU A 264 -15.04 -2.16 1.67
N LYS A 265 -16.18 -1.61 1.24
CA LYS A 265 -16.62 -1.69 -0.16
C LYS A 265 -15.52 -1.28 -1.15
N TYR A 266 -14.89 -0.12 -0.93
CA TYR A 266 -13.80 0.36 -1.77
C TYR A 266 -12.60 0.93 -1.00
N GLY A 267 -12.63 0.92 0.34
CA GLY A 267 -11.55 1.42 1.20
C GLY A 267 -11.38 2.94 1.24
N HIS A 268 -10.39 3.41 1.99
CA HIS A 268 -9.99 4.82 2.03
C HIS A 268 -8.57 4.96 1.47
N ARG A 269 -8.44 5.73 0.38
CA ARG A 269 -7.18 5.91 -0.37
C ARG A 269 -7.09 7.35 -0.87
N GLY A 270 -6.27 8.17 -0.22
CA GLY A 270 -6.20 9.60 -0.50
C GLY A 270 -5.43 10.40 0.54
N ILE A 271 -5.26 11.69 0.28
CA ILE A 271 -4.52 12.64 1.15
C ILE A 271 -5.42 13.72 1.77
N ASN A 272 -6.74 13.54 1.68
CA ASN A 272 -7.73 14.56 2.04
C ASN A 272 -8.82 14.02 3.00
N HIS A 273 -8.56 12.94 3.73
CA HIS A 273 -9.58 12.29 4.54
C HIS A 273 -9.67 12.93 5.94
N PRO A 274 -10.81 13.50 6.34
CA PRO A 274 -10.97 14.10 7.67
C PRO A 274 -11.15 13.03 8.75
N VAL A 275 -10.39 13.14 9.84
CA VAL A 275 -10.51 12.27 11.03
C VAL A 275 -10.73 13.15 12.25
N LYS A 276 -11.76 12.82 13.05
CA LYS A 276 -12.14 13.58 14.25
C LYS A 276 -11.62 12.90 15.51
N ARG A 277 -10.90 13.64 16.36
CA ARG A 277 -10.57 13.22 17.72
C ARG A 277 -11.77 13.43 18.62
N MET A 278 -12.51 12.36 18.90
CA MET A 278 -13.79 12.40 19.61
C MET A 278 -13.71 13.11 20.97
N SER A 279 -12.66 12.89 21.75
CA SER A 279 -12.49 13.49 23.08
C SER A 279 -12.37 15.01 23.10
N THR A 280 -12.01 15.63 21.97
CA THR A 280 -11.79 17.09 21.87
C THR A 280 -12.66 17.76 20.81
N GLY A 281 -13.33 16.97 19.97
CA GLY A 281 -14.05 17.47 18.79
C GLY A 281 -13.16 17.93 17.62
N ARG A 282 -11.83 18.04 17.80
CA ARG A 282 -10.90 18.53 16.78
C ARG A 282 -10.80 17.59 15.57
N VAL A 283 -10.76 18.17 14.37
CA VAL A 283 -10.62 17.44 13.10
C VAL A 283 -9.21 17.62 12.53
N TYR A 284 -8.67 16.55 11.95
CA TYR A 284 -7.39 16.52 11.23
C TYR A 284 -7.62 16.03 9.81
N ILE A 285 -6.90 16.60 8.84
CA ILE A 285 -6.83 16.04 7.49
C ILE A 285 -5.71 15.00 7.47
N THR A 286 -6.01 13.81 6.96
CA THR A 286 -5.13 12.64 7.04
C THR A 286 -4.93 11.98 5.69
N SER A 287 -3.76 11.35 5.52
CA SER A 287 -3.50 10.38 4.45
C SER A 287 -4.02 9.01 4.86
N GLN A 288 -4.81 8.38 3.99
CA GLN A 288 -5.40 7.06 4.21
C GLN A 288 -4.98 6.12 3.08
N ASN A 289 -4.67 4.87 3.43
CA ASN A 289 -4.47 3.78 2.49
C ASN A 289 -4.84 2.44 3.16
N HIS A 290 -6.14 2.15 3.26
CA HIS A 290 -6.61 0.89 3.85
C HIS A 290 -7.92 0.40 3.22
N GLY A 291 -8.00 -0.91 2.99
CA GLY A 291 -9.21 -1.60 2.50
C GLY A 291 -10.03 -2.28 3.59
N PHE A 292 -9.50 -2.38 4.81
CA PHE A 292 -10.12 -3.04 5.96
C PHE A 292 -10.25 -2.06 7.12
N VAL A 293 -11.18 -2.33 8.02
CA VAL A 293 -11.40 -1.55 9.25
C VAL A 293 -11.72 -2.49 10.41
N VAL A 294 -11.48 -2.00 11.62
CA VAL A 294 -11.93 -2.65 12.86
C VAL A 294 -13.44 -2.44 12.99
N ASP A 295 -14.16 -3.48 13.42
CA ASP A 295 -15.58 -3.38 13.73
C ASP A 295 -15.78 -2.72 15.10
N GLU A 296 -16.50 -1.60 15.12
CA GLU A 296 -16.81 -0.87 16.35
C GLU A 296 -17.81 -1.60 17.27
N LYS A 297 -18.48 -2.63 16.76
CA LYS A 297 -19.55 -3.35 17.46
C LYS A 297 -19.07 -4.60 18.22
N THR A 298 -17.83 -5.02 17.99
CA THR A 298 -17.22 -6.19 18.64
C THR A 298 -16.49 -5.82 19.90
#